data_AF-A0A436D0I8-F1
#
_entry.id   AF-A0A436D0I8-F1
#
_cell.length_a   1.000
_cell.length_b   1.000
_cell.length_c   1.000
_cell.angle_alpha   90.00
_cell.angle_beta   90.00
_cell.angle_gamma   90.00
#
_symmetry.space_group_name_H-M   'P 1'
#
loop_
_entity.id
_entity.type
_entity.pdbx_description
1 polymer ?
#
loop_
_entity_poly.entity_id
_entity_poly.type
_entity_poly.pdbx_seq_one_letter_code
_entity_poly.pdbx_strand_id
1 'polypeptide(L)'
;LARGVRLISTPGHSIGHYSLLVEFPKRKPIMFTIDAAYTQKSLETLCQAAFHIDPVAGVNSMRKVKKLAEDHGAELMYSHDMDNFKTYKTGTQFYG
;
A
#
# COMPACT_ATOMS: atom_id res chain seq x y z
N LEU A 1 4.06 -18.24 -2.10
CA LEU A 1 3.37 -17.37 -1.10
C LEU A 1 2.30 -18.19 -0.39
N ALA A 2 1.87 -17.76 0.80
CA ALA A 2 0.79 -18.40 1.55
C ALA A 2 -0.59 -18.01 1.02
N ARG A 3 -1.64 -18.77 1.36
CA ARG A 3 -3.03 -18.41 1.02
C ARG A 3 -3.42 -17.09 1.67
N GLY A 4 -4.14 -16.24 0.94
CA GLY A 4 -4.56 -14.91 1.41
C GLY A 4 -3.43 -13.86 1.47
N VAL A 5 -2.24 -14.16 0.92
CA VAL A 5 -1.12 -13.22 0.89
C VAL A 5 -0.65 -13.02 -0.55
N ARG A 6 -0.80 -11.80 -1.06
CA ARG A 6 -0.52 -11.48 -2.46
C ARG A 6 0.45 -10.31 -2.56
N LEU A 7 1.56 -10.54 -3.26
CA LEU A 7 2.43 -9.47 -3.73
C LEU A 7 1.79 -8.79 -4.95
N ILE A 8 1.64 -7.48 -4.88
CA ILE A 8 1.04 -6.65 -5.94
C ILE A 8 2.15 -5.83 -6.58
N SER A 9 2.50 -6.15 -7.84
CA SER A 9 3.52 -5.37 -8.55
C SER A 9 3.07 -3.92 -8.71
N THR A 10 3.90 -3.00 -8.22
CA THR A 10 3.65 -1.54 -8.19
C THR A 10 4.94 -0.78 -8.55
N PRO A 11 5.47 -0.97 -9.78
CA PRO A 11 6.71 -0.34 -10.21
C PRO A 11 6.57 1.19 -10.29
N GLY A 12 7.71 1.87 -10.27
CA GLY A 12 7.80 3.32 -10.43
C GLY A 12 8.74 3.95 -9.41
N HIS A 13 8.44 3.79 -8.12
CA HIS A 13 9.38 4.12 -7.05
C HIS A 13 10.72 3.37 -7.22
N SER A 14 10.64 2.08 -7.53
CA SER A 14 11.75 1.30 -8.07
C SER A 14 11.25 0.37 -9.18
N ILE A 15 12.16 -0.20 -9.97
CA ILE A 15 11.82 -1.04 -11.12
C ILE A 15 11.07 -2.32 -10.71
N GLY A 16 11.39 -2.85 -9.52
CA GLY A 16 10.84 -4.10 -8.99
C GLY A 16 9.97 -3.91 -7.76
N HIS A 17 9.42 -2.72 -7.53
CA HIS A 17 8.65 -2.42 -6.32
C HIS A 17 7.36 -3.28 -6.26
N TYR A 18 7.05 -3.76 -5.06
CA TYR A 18 5.84 -4.50 -4.74
C TYR A 18 5.14 -3.88 -3.54
N SER A 19 3.81 -3.84 -3.61
CA SER A 19 2.92 -3.63 -2.48
C SER A 19 2.38 -4.98 -1.99
N LEU A 20 1.68 -5.01 -0.85
CA LEU A 20 1.19 -6.27 -0.26
C LEU A 20 -0.29 -6.19 0.08
N LEU A 21 -1.05 -7.17 -0.41
CA LEU A 21 -2.44 -7.40 0.00
C LEU A 21 -2.51 -8.63 0.92
N VAL A 22 -3.06 -8.45 2.11
CA VAL A 22 -3.30 -9.51 3.09
C VAL A 22 -4.80 -9.64 3.32
N GLU A 23 -5.33 -10.82 3.02
CA GLU A 23 -6.74 -11.20 3.20
C GLU A 23 -6.88 -12.04 4.46
N PHE A 24 -7.98 -11.82 5.18
CA PHE A 24 -8.26 -12.45 6.46
C PHE A 24 -9.56 -13.25 6.40
N PRO A 25 -9.72 -14.29 7.21
CA PRO A 25 -10.96 -15.08 7.22
C PRO A 25 -12.15 -14.35 7.87
N LYS A 26 -11.92 -13.36 8.74
CA LYS A 26 -12.96 -12.76 9.61
C LYS A 26 -12.97 -11.23 9.63
N ARG A 27 -12.15 -10.57 8.82
CA ARG A 27 -12.11 -9.10 8.72
C ARG A 27 -11.77 -8.66 7.30
N LYS A 28 -11.94 -7.37 7.02
CA LYS A 28 -11.54 -6.79 5.72
C LYS A 28 -10.04 -6.94 5.45
N PRO A 29 -9.62 -7.06 4.19
CA PRO A 29 -8.22 -7.11 3.81
C PRO A 29 -7.46 -5.85 4.23
N ILE A 30 -6.13 -5.94 4.26
CA ILE A 30 -5.22 -4.80 4.41
C ILE A 30 -4.35 -4.73 3.16
N MET A 31 -4.31 -3.55 2.54
CA MET A 31 -3.43 -3.22 1.44
C MET A 31 -2.30 -2.32 1.96
N PHE A 32 -1.13 -2.91 2.17
CA PHE A 32 0.09 -2.17 2.47
C PHE A 32 0.63 -1.58 1.17
N THR A 33 0.62 -0.25 1.05
CA THR A 33 1.11 0.44 -0.15
C THR A 33 2.61 0.27 -0.31
N ILE A 34 3.33 0.16 0.81
CA ILE A 34 4.79 0.31 0.88
C ILE A 34 5.15 1.62 0.16
N ASP A 35 6.23 1.67 -0.62
CA ASP A 35 6.76 2.92 -1.15
C ASP A 35 6.09 3.37 -2.45
N ALA A 36 5.07 2.61 -2.92
CA ALA A 36 4.19 3.08 -3.98
C ALA A 36 3.37 4.30 -3.54
N ALA A 37 3.12 4.46 -2.23
CA ALA A 37 2.57 5.68 -1.64
C ALA A 37 3.05 5.83 -0.19
N TYR A 38 3.89 6.82 0.07
CA TYR A 38 4.46 7.08 1.40
C TYR A 38 3.40 7.44 2.43
N THR A 39 2.43 8.25 2.02
CA THR A 39 1.38 8.79 2.91
C THR A 39 0.00 8.66 2.30
N GLN A 40 -1.03 8.81 3.14
CA GLN A 40 -2.40 8.95 2.67
C GLN A 40 -2.53 10.10 1.68
N LYS A 41 -1.95 11.26 2.03
CA LYS A 41 -1.95 12.45 1.18
C LYS A 41 -1.29 12.17 -0.18
N SER A 42 -0.19 11.41 -0.21
CA SER A 42 0.46 10.99 -1.45
C SER A 42 -0.55 10.27 -2.34
N LEU A 43 -1.22 9.24 -1.82
CA LEU A 43 -2.19 8.46 -2.58
C LEU A 43 -3.37 9.33 -3.04
N GLU A 44 -3.97 10.12 -2.15
CA GLU A 44 -5.11 11.01 -2.46
C GLU A 44 -4.80 11.96 -3.62
N THR A 45 -3.65 12.63 -3.57
CA THR A 45 -3.24 13.66 -4.53
C THR A 45 -2.51 13.12 -5.76
N LEU A 46 -2.19 11.82 -5.79
CA LEU A 46 -1.29 11.21 -6.78
C LEU A 46 0.11 11.87 -6.81
N CYS A 47 0.54 12.43 -5.68
CA CYS A 47 1.86 13.00 -5.50
C CYS A 47 2.78 11.96 -4.84
N GLN A 48 3.55 11.23 -5.65
CA GLN A 48 4.51 10.23 -5.19
C GLN A 48 5.78 10.87 -4.60
N ALA A 49 6.60 10.06 -3.93
CA ALA A 49 7.92 10.49 -3.44
C ALA A 49 8.85 10.88 -4.60
N ALA A 50 9.76 11.82 -4.37
CA ALA A 50 10.75 12.25 -5.39
C ALA A 50 11.74 11.14 -5.77
N PHE A 51 11.93 10.15 -4.89
CA PHE A 51 12.72 8.96 -5.21
C PHE A 51 11.88 8.04 -6.09
N HIS A 52 12.18 8.00 -7.39
CA HIS A 52 11.54 7.11 -8.34
C HIS A 52 12.45 6.86 -9.56
N ILE A 53 12.35 5.66 -10.15
CA ILE A 53 12.99 5.35 -11.43
C ILE A 53 12.08 5.71 -12.62
N ASP A 54 10.76 5.60 -12.45
CA ASP A 54 9.75 5.92 -13.46
C ASP A 54 8.53 6.57 -12.79
N PRO A 55 8.37 7.91 -12.89
CA PRO A 55 7.25 8.59 -12.26
C PRO A 55 5.91 8.31 -12.95
N VAL A 56 5.88 7.95 -14.23
CA VAL A 56 4.64 7.61 -14.94
C VAL A 56 4.12 6.26 -14.44
N ALA A 57 5.00 5.27 -14.36
CA ALA A 57 4.67 3.98 -13.75
C ALA A 57 4.24 4.15 -12.29
N GLY A 58 4.90 5.04 -11.52
CA GLY A 58 4.56 5.30 -10.13
C GLY A 58 3.13 5.82 -9.93
N VAL A 59 2.70 6.81 -10.73
CA VAL A 59 1.30 7.29 -10.67
C VAL A 59 0.32 6.21 -11.11
N ASN A 60 0.65 5.40 -12.11
CA ASN A 60 -0.19 4.28 -12.53
C ASN A 60 -0.29 3.19 -11.44
N SER A 61 0.81 2.93 -10.72
CA SER A 61 0.84 2.06 -9.56
C SER A 61 -0.03 2.59 -8.42
N MET A 62 -0.02 3.90 -8.14
CA MET A 62 -0.93 4.52 -7.16
C MET A 62 -2.40 4.35 -7.55
N ARG A 63 -2.75 4.53 -8.83
CA ARG A 63 -4.11 4.27 -9.33
C ARG A 63 -4.51 2.80 -9.17
N LYS A 64 -3.61 1.88 -9.50
CA LYS A 64 -3.81 0.43 -9.31
C LYS A 64 -4.05 0.09 -7.84
N VAL A 65 -3.28 0.67 -6.92
CA VAL A 65 -3.44 0.49 -5.47
C VAL A 65 -4.81 1.01 -5.02
N LYS A 66 -5.21 2.23 -5.42
CA LYS A 66 -6.55 2.77 -5.10
C LYS A 66 -7.66 1.84 -5.57
N LYS A 67 -7.60 1.42 -6.84
CA LYS A 67 -8.61 0.54 -7.42
C LYS A 67 -8.68 -0.81 -6.70
N LEU A 68 -7.53 -1.44 -6.41
CA LEU A 68 -7.52 -2.71 -5.69
C LEU A 68 -8.05 -2.58 -4.26
N ALA A 69 -7.75 -1.48 -3.58
CA ALA A 69 -8.30 -1.23 -2.25
C ALA A 69 -9.83 -1.07 -2.29
N GLU A 70 -10.35 -0.35 -3.28
CA GLU A 70 -11.80 -0.22 -3.51
C GLU A 70 -12.46 -1.57 -3.86
N ASP A 71 -11.92 -2.29 -4.86
CA ASP A 71 -12.45 -3.56 -5.34
C ASP A 71 -12.50 -4.64 -4.23
N HIS A 72 -11.53 -4.62 -3.30
CA HIS A 72 -11.45 -5.57 -2.19
C HIS A 72 -12.05 -5.04 -0.87
N GLY A 73 -12.50 -3.78 -0.82
CA GLY A 73 -12.86 -3.11 0.44
C GLY A 73 -11.72 -3.10 1.47
N ALA A 74 -10.47 -3.05 0.99
CA ALA A 74 -9.28 -3.17 1.81
C ALA A 74 -8.98 -1.88 2.57
N GLU A 75 -8.51 -2.04 3.80
CA GLU A 75 -7.92 -0.94 4.58
C GLU A 75 -6.52 -0.61 4.02
N LEU A 76 -6.25 0.67 3.75
CA LEU A 76 -4.95 1.13 3.26
C LEU A 76 -4.02 1.45 4.43
N MET A 77 -2.79 0.91 4.39
CA MET A 77 -1.73 1.24 5.32
C MET A 77 -0.46 1.67 4.58
N TYR A 78 0.14 2.78 5.02
CA TYR A 78 1.22 3.47 4.31
C TYR A 78 2.60 3.26 4.96
N SER A 79 3.69 3.43 4.19
CA SER A 79 5.05 3.16 4.68
C SER A 79 5.66 4.27 5.54
N HIS A 80 5.47 5.53 5.16
CA HIS A 80 6.18 6.69 5.71
C HIS A 80 5.23 7.81 6.13
N ASP A 81 4.11 7.43 6.74
CA ASP A 81 3.08 8.34 7.26
C ASP A 81 3.07 8.32 8.79
N MET A 82 3.72 9.29 9.42
CA MET A 82 3.87 9.30 10.87
C MET A 82 2.53 9.47 11.61
N ASP A 83 1.61 10.25 11.06
CA ASP A 83 0.33 10.53 11.72
C ASP A 83 -0.59 9.31 11.65
N ASN A 84 -0.64 8.64 10.48
CA ASN A 84 -1.31 7.35 10.38
C ASN A 84 -0.61 6.26 11.22
N PHE A 85 0.72 6.20 11.20
CA PHE A 85 1.48 5.17 11.93
C PHE A 85 1.22 5.16 13.44
N LYS A 86 1.03 6.34 14.05
CA LYS A 86 0.62 6.44 15.48
C LYS A 86 -0.70 5.74 15.80
N THR A 87 -1.53 5.49 14.80
CA THR A 87 -2.82 4.78 14.95
C THR A 87 -2.70 3.28 14.64
N TYR A 88 -1.57 2.84 14.09
CA TYR A 88 -1.36 1.46 13.69
C TYR A 88 -0.93 0.59 14.88
N LYS A 89 -1.29 -0.70 14.84
CA LYS A 89 -0.88 -1.68 15.84
C LYS A 89 0.58 -2.08 15.61
N THR A 90 1.37 -2.05 16.67
CA THR A 90 2.81 -2.34 16.64
C THR A 90 3.23 -3.21 17.85
N GLY A 91 4.45 -3.73 17.83
CA GLY A 91 5.02 -4.50 18.93
C GLY A 91 4.23 -5.77 19.23
N THR A 92 3.59 -5.83 20.41
CA THR A 92 2.78 -6.98 20.85
C THR A 92 1.35 -6.96 20.31
N GLN A 93 0.92 -5.88 19.66
CA GLN A 93 -0.41 -5.76 19.05
C GLN A 93 -0.39 -6.25 17.60
N PHE A 94 -1.50 -6.83 17.13
CA PHE A 94 -1.59 -7.40 15.76
C PHE A 94 -2.97 -7.23 15.10
N TYR A 95 -3.00 -7.49 13.80
CA TYR A 95 -4.21 -7.58 12.97
C TYR A 95 -4.48 -9.05 12.60
N GLY A 96 -5.74 -9.49 12.73
CA GLY A 96 -6.18 -10.85 12.44
C GLY A 96 -7.66 -10.91 12.13
#